data_AF-A0A7R9PTM5-F1
#
_entry.id   AF-A0A7R9PTM5-F1
#
_cell.length_a   1.000
_cell.length_b   1.000
_cell.length_c   1.000
_cell.angle_alpha   90.00
_cell.angle_beta   90.00
_cell.angle_gamma   90.00
#
_symmetry.space_group_name_H-M   'P 1'
#
loop_
_entity.id
_entity.type
_entity.pdbx_description
1 polymer ?
#
loop_
_entity_poly.entity_id
_entity_poly.type
_entity_poly.pdbx_seq_one_letter_code
_entity_poly.pdbx_strand_id
1 'polypeptide(L)'
;MYTYAKLVFYMEACHSGSMFEKLLPKDINIYVTASSGPKESTDPYTAAWLYDSEHKDLTHESLQEQYLYIEMVINKSGDHEYQHSHQYGDLSIAKLPVSQFLGAKNPPKPLDTPAIEYADNCDAIPSQDVFIYMKQKQILSAKDINEKQRYLSELSDALKGRQYVDNHLYAFHKLGVFVNICESLAQTSDADIAVNQLIANCNKLEKHEFLSIQ
;
A
#
# COMPACT_ATOMS: atom_id res chain seq x y z
N MET A 1 -24.84 18.57 -9.20
CA MET A 1 -23.82 19.64 -9.17
C MET A 1 -22.76 19.19 -8.16
N TYR A 2 -21.52 18.99 -8.59
CA TYR A 2 -20.43 18.58 -7.70
C TYR A 2 -20.09 19.71 -6.73
N THR A 3 -19.70 19.38 -5.50
CA THR A 3 -19.38 20.34 -4.43
C THR A 3 -17.96 20.93 -4.53
N TYR A 4 -17.17 20.51 -5.51
CA TYR A 4 -15.80 20.96 -5.76
C TYR A 4 -15.58 21.28 -7.24
N ALA A 5 -14.66 22.19 -7.54
CA ALA A 5 -14.26 22.50 -8.92
C ALA A 5 -13.24 21.48 -9.46
N LYS A 6 -12.20 21.19 -8.68
CA LYS A 6 -11.19 20.15 -8.91
C LYS A 6 -10.73 19.61 -7.57
N LEU A 7 -10.44 18.32 -7.49
CA LEU A 7 -9.94 17.67 -6.29
C LEU A 7 -8.67 16.90 -6.61
N VAL A 8 -7.68 17.03 -5.73
CA VAL A 8 -6.41 16.31 -5.81
C VAL A 8 -6.27 15.44 -4.56
N PHE A 9 -5.86 14.19 -4.76
CA PHE A 9 -5.71 13.22 -3.68
C PHE A 9 -4.31 12.60 -3.73
N TYR A 10 -3.57 12.70 -2.63
CA TYR A 10 -2.29 12.00 -2.42
C TYR A 10 -2.59 10.80 -1.53
N MET A 11 -2.38 9.59 -2.04
CA MET A 11 -2.67 8.35 -1.32
C MET A 11 -1.38 7.61 -0.99
N GLU A 12 -1.00 7.61 0.28
CA GLU A 12 0.07 6.76 0.82
C GLU A 12 -0.53 5.50 1.44
N ALA A 13 -0.33 4.37 0.79
CA ALA A 13 -0.58 3.05 1.34
C ALA A 13 0.06 1.96 0.46
N CYS A 14 0.41 0.82 1.07
CA CYS A 14 0.67 -0.40 0.31
C CYS A 14 -0.56 -0.72 -0.55
N HIS A 15 -0.33 -1.11 -1.81
CA HIS A 15 -1.37 -1.41 -2.78
C HIS A 15 -2.31 -0.23 -3.09
N SER A 16 -1.90 1.01 -2.84
CA SER A 16 -2.77 2.21 -2.96
C SER A 16 -3.41 2.35 -4.33
N GLY A 17 -2.73 1.96 -5.41
CA GLY A 17 -3.28 1.94 -6.76
C GLY A 17 -4.53 1.08 -6.94
N SER A 18 -4.72 0.03 -6.12
CA SER A 18 -5.89 -0.86 -6.18
C SER A 18 -7.21 -0.14 -5.83
N MET A 19 -7.14 0.98 -5.12
CA MET A 19 -8.30 1.80 -4.75
C MET A 19 -8.89 2.58 -5.94
N PHE A 20 -8.12 2.72 -7.02
CA PHE A 20 -8.47 3.59 -8.14
C PHE A 20 -8.42 2.90 -9.50
N GLU A 21 -7.59 1.87 -9.65
CA GLU A 21 -7.44 1.13 -10.90
C GLU A 21 -8.80 0.58 -11.36
N LYS A 22 -9.23 1.01 -12.56
CA LYS A 22 -10.53 0.66 -13.18
C LYS A 22 -11.77 1.06 -12.37
N LEU A 23 -11.61 1.78 -11.26
CA LEU A 23 -12.70 2.27 -10.42
C LEU A 23 -12.93 3.77 -10.57
N LEU A 24 -11.85 4.56 -10.72
CA LEU A 24 -11.95 6.01 -10.79
C LEU A 24 -12.21 6.50 -12.23
N PRO A 25 -13.37 7.14 -12.50
CA PRO A 25 -13.65 7.77 -13.79
C PRO A 25 -12.70 8.93 -14.07
N LYS A 26 -12.48 9.22 -15.35
CA LYS A 26 -11.54 10.27 -15.80
C LYS A 26 -12.20 11.65 -16.00
N ASP A 27 -13.52 11.74 -15.83
CA ASP A 27 -14.36 12.90 -16.19
C ASP A 27 -15.09 13.54 -15.00
N ILE A 28 -14.61 13.28 -13.77
CA ILE A 28 -15.23 13.79 -12.53
C ILE A 28 -14.38 14.83 -11.78
N ASN A 29 -13.43 15.46 -12.48
CA ASN A 29 -12.54 16.50 -11.95
C ASN A 29 -11.73 16.07 -10.70
N ILE A 30 -11.37 14.79 -10.60
CA ILE A 30 -10.52 14.25 -9.54
C ILE A 30 -9.22 13.76 -10.17
N TYR A 31 -8.09 14.18 -9.62
CA TYR A 31 -6.77 13.63 -9.90
C TYR A 31 -6.20 12.99 -8.65
N VAL A 32 -5.59 11.83 -8.83
CA VAL A 32 -4.99 11.07 -7.73
C VAL A 32 -3.57 10.71 -8.08
N THR A 33 -2.67 10.88 -7.11
CA THR A 33 -1.36 10.24 -7.10
C THR A 33 -1.32 9.26 -5.94
N ALA A 34 -0.96 8.01 -6.25
CA ALA A 34 -0.91 6.90 -5.32
C ALA A 34 0.54 6.47 -5.15
N SER A 35 0.94 6.16 -3.93
CA SER A 35 2.33 5.86 -3.59
C SER A 35 2.85 4.59 -4.22
N SER A 36 1.97 3.61 -4.45
CA SER A 36 2.31 2.32 -5.02
C SER A 36 1.30 1.85 -6.06
N GLY A 37 1.73 0.95 -6.95
CA GLY A 37 0.83 0.16 -7.76
C GLY A 37 -0.08 -0.77 -6.92
N PRO A 38 -1.07 -1.42 -7.56
CA PRO A 38 -2.01 -2.34 -6.88
C PRO A 38 -1.35 -3.55 -6.19
N LYS A 39 -0.08 -3.84 -6.46
CA LYS A 39 0.65 -5.03 -5.97
C LYS A 39 1.97 -4.69 -5.29
N GLU A 40 2.15 -3.43 -4.90
CA GLU A 40 3.44 -2.84 -4.52
C GLU A 40 3.37 -2.12 -3.16
N SER A 41 4.53 -1.79 -2.59
CA SER A 41 4.65 -1.10 -1.29
C SER A 41 5.75 -0.06 -1.36
N THR A 42 5.52 1.17 -0.90
CA THR A 42 6.49 2.26 -0.95
C THR A 42 6.55 2.98 0.38
N ASP A 43 7.75 3.28 0.87
CA ASP A 43 7.93 4.03 2.12
C ASP A 43 8.44 5.50 1.93
N PRO A 44 9.10 5.92 0.83
CA PRO A 44 9.59 7.30 0.71
C PRO A 44 8.63 8.29 0.03
N TYR A 45 7.45 7.86 -0.44
CA TYR A 45 6.55 8.72 -1.22
C TYR A 45 6.10 9.96 -0.43
N THR A 46 5.63 9.78 0.81
CA THR A 46 5.20 10.90 1.65
C THR A 46 6.32 11.89 1.96
N ALA A 47 7.51 11.38 2.27
CA ALA A 47 8.67 12.23 2.53
C ALA A 47 9.07 13.03 1.27
N ALA A 48 9.05 12.39 0.10
CA ALA A 48 9.42 13.03 -1.17
C ALA A 48 8.50 14.20 -1.53
N TRP A 49 7.17 14.03 -1.50
CA TRP A 49 6.25 15.10 -1.92
C TRP A 49 6.19 16.25 -0.92
N LEU A 50 6.28 15.97 0.39
CA LEU A 50 6.34 17.00 1.43
C LEU A 50 7.63 17.82 1.30
N TYR A 51 8.76 17.13 1.12
CA TYR A 51 10.06 17.78 0.97
C TYR A 51 10.09 18.70 -0.26
N ASP A 52 9.60 18.20 -1.40
CA ASP A 52 9.46 18.98 -2.62
C ASP A 52 8.62 20.24 -2.39
N SER A 53 7.45 20.05 -1.75
CA SER A 53 6.50 21.14 -1.47
C SER A 53 7.06 22.24 -0.55
N GLU A 54 8.06 21.93 0.29
CA GLU A 54 8.71 22.90 1.18
C GLU A 54 9.84 23.71 0.51
N HIS A 55 10.42 23.18 -0.58
CA HIS A 55 11.64 23.73 -1.18
C HIS A 55 11.46 24.23 -2.63
N LYS A 56 10.31 23.96 -3.24
CA LYS A 56 9.97 24.43 -4.59
C LYS A 56 9.05 25.65 -4.59
N ASP A 57 9.06 26.35 -5.72
CA ASP A 57 8.06 27.37 -6.00
C ASP A 57 6.79 26.72 -6.56
N LEU A 58 5.81 26.50 -5.68
CA LEU A 58 4.52 25.87 -6.02
C LEU A 58 3.67 26.70 -6.99
N THR A 59 4.02 27.97 -7.22
CA THR A 59 3.34 28.82 -8.21
C THR A 59 3.78 28.51 -9.63
N HIS A 60 4.96 27.93 -9.81
CA HIS A 60 5.53 27.56 -11.10
C HIS A 60 5.54 26.04 -11.32
N GLU A 61 5.71 25.27 -10.26
CA GLU A 61 5.67 23.81 -10.33
C GLU A 61 4.25 23.29 -10.54
N SER A 62 4.09 22.43 -11.54
CA SER A 62 2.87 21.66 -11.79
C SER A 62 2.83 20.36 -10.96
N LEU A 63 1.62 19.87 -10.71
CA LEU A 63 1.42 18.55 -10.07
C LEU A 63 2.14 17.41 -10.83
N GLN A 64 2.27 17.52 -12.16
CA GLN A 64 3.00 16.56 -12.97
C GLN A 64 4.51 16.61 -12.73
N GLU A 65 5.09 17.82 -12.62
CA GLU A 65 6.51 17.98 -12.32
C GLU A 65 6.84 17.44 -10.93
N GLN A 66 5.99 17.75 -9.93
CA GLN A 66 6.13 17.20 -8.59
C GLN A 66 6.02 15.66 -8.60
N TYR A 67 5.05 15.07 -9.33
CA TYR A 67 4.96 13.62 -9.47
C TYR A 67 6.22 12.99 -10.05
N LEU A 68 6.79 13.59 -11.11
CA LEU A 68 8.04 13.11 -11.71
C LEU A 68 9.23 13.23 -10.76
N TYR A 69 9.27 14.26 -9.91
CA TYR A 69 10.27 14.38 -8.87
C TYR A 69 10.14 13.26 -7.84
N ILE A 70 8.93 12.98 -7.37
CA ILE A 70 8.64 11.89 -6.41
C ILE A 70 9.09 10.55 -6.99
N GLU A 71 8.72 10.25 -8.24
CA GLU A 71 9.16 9.06 -8.97
C GLU A 71 10.69 8.97 -9.05
N MET A 72 11.37 10.08 -9.33
CA MET A 72 12.84 10.09 -9.35
C MET A 72 13.44 9.74 -7.99
N VAL A 73 12.86 10.23 -6.88
CA VAL A 73 13.34 9.95 -5.52
C VAL A 73 13.11 8.48 -5.17
N ILE A 74 11.91 7.95 -5.40
CA ILE A 74 11.54 6.56 -5.12
C ILE A 74 12.43 5.58 -5.93
N ASN A 75 12.65 5.87 -7.20
CA ASN A 75 13.50 5.03 -8.06
C ASN A 75 14.97 5.00 -7.61
N LYS A 76 15.43 5.96 -6.81
CA LYS A 76 16.80 6.02 -6.30
C LYS A 76 16.99 5.36 -4.93
N SER A 77 15.95 5.26 -4.12
CA SER A 77 16.02 4.72 -2.74
C SER A 77 16.24 3.20 -2.63
N GLY A 78 16.55 2.50 -3.72
CA GLY A 78 17.26 1.23 -3.64
C GLY A 78 16.45 -0.02 -3.29
N ASP A 79 15.20 -0.14 -3.76
CA ASP A 79 14.49 -1.43 -3.86
C ASP A 79 13.62 -1.44 -5.13
N HIS A 80 14.28 -1.71 -6.27
CA HIS A 80 13.78 -1.42 -7.62
C HIS A 80 12.62 -2.29 -8.12
N GLU A 81 12.19 -3.31 -7.38
CA GLU A 81 11.28 -4.31 -7.93
C GLU A 81 9.80 -4.06 -7.57
N TYR A 82 9.50 -3.20 -6.60
CA TYR A 82 8.12 -3.07 -6.05
C TYR A 82 7.70 -1.67 -5.60
N GLN A 83 8.27 -0.60 -6.19
CA GLN A 83 8.00 0.78 -5.75
C GLN A 83 7.72 1.75 -6.91
N HIS A 84 6.54 1.65 -7.52
CA HIS A 84 6.09 2.60 -8.54
C HIS A 84 4.89 3.40 -8.07
N SER A 85 5.02 4.72 -8.00
CA SER A 85 3.88 5.58 -7.75
C SER A 85 3.06 5.72 -9.03
N HIS A 86 1.73 5.81 -8.90
CA HIS A 86 0.81 5.84 -10.04
C HIS A 86 -0.09 7.07 -10.03
N GLN A 87 -0.57 7.46 -11.20
CA GLN A 87 -1.54 8.55 -11.37
C GLN A 87 -2.87 8.02 -11.90
N TYR A 88 -3.99 8.52 -11.38
CA TYR A 88 -5.35 8.13 -11.77
C TYR A 88 -6.29 9.32 -11.93
N GLY A 89 -7.43 9.09 -12.58
CA GLY A 89 -8.49 10.08 -12.77
C GLY A 89 -8.22 11.02 -13.95
N ASP A 90 -8.58 12.30 -13.78
CA ASP A 90 -8.41 13.34 -14.79
C ASP A 90 -6.97 13.88 -14.78
N LEU A 91 -6.11 13.28 -15.61
CA LEU A 91 -4.71 13.69 -15.76
C LEU A 91 -4.53 15.10 -16.33
N SER A 92 -5.58 15.74 -16.86
CA SER A 92 -5.48 17.14 -17.29
C SER A 92 -5.26 18.08 -16.11
N ILE A 93 -5.70 17.70 -14.91
CA ILE A 93 -5.49 18.42 -13.66
C ILE A 93 -4.01 18.42 -13.27
N ALA A 94 -3.25 17.38 -13.62
CA ALA A 94 -1.82 17.29 -13.32
C ALA A 94 -0.99 18.44 -13.92
N LYS A 95 -1.53 19.14 -14.93
CA LYS A 95 -0.89 20.31 -15.56
C LYS A 95 -1.03 21.59 -14.74
N LEU A 96 -1.87 21.60 -13.70
CA LEU A 96 -2.11 22.79 -12.89
C LEU A 96 -0.99 22.98 -11.84
N PRO A 97 -0.68 24.23 -11.48
CA PRO A 97 0.26 24.54 -10.42
C PRO A 97 -0.14 23.92 -9.08
N VAL A 98 0.84 23.40 -8.34
CA VAL A 98 0.65 22.80 -7.01
C VAL A 98 0.01 23.80 -6.04
N SER A 99 0.36 25.09 -6.18
CA SER A 99 -0.20 26.19 -5.39
C SER A 99 -1.72 26.35 -5.48
N GLN A 100 -2.38 25.84 -6.54
CA GLN A 100 -3.85 25.85 -6.61
C GLN A 100 -4.51 24.92 -5.58
N PHE A 101 -3.76 23.96 -5.04
CA PHE A 101 -4.26 22.94 -4.12
C PHE A 101 -3.64 23.06 -2.72
N LEU A 102 -2.33 23.30 -2.64
CA LEU A 102 -1.61 23.44 -1.36
C LEU A 102 -1.43 24.90 -0.91
N GLY A 103 -1.81 25.85 -1.76
CA GLY A 103 -1.64 27.29 -1.53
C GLY A 103 -0.26 27.80 -1.96
N ALA A 104 -0.15 29.11 -2.14
CA ALA A 104 1.12 29.79 -2.34
C ALA A 104 1.67 30.23 -0.97
N LYS A 105 2.75 29.61 -0.47
CA LYS A 105 3.50 30.13 0.69
C LYS A 105 4.80 30.82 0.22
N ASN A 106 5.30 31.70 1.10
CA ASN A 106 6.50 32.57 1.02
C ASN A 106 7.69 31.99 0.23
N PRO A 107 8.58 32.84 -0.33
CA PRO A 107 9.53 32.47 -1.39
C PRO A 107 10.27 31.17 -1.09
N PRO A 108 10.44 30.31 -2.12
CA PRO A 108 11.08 29.01 -1.97
C PRO A 108 12.43 29.19 -1.28
N LYS A 109 12.70 28.37 -0.27
CA LYS A 109 14.07 28.23 0.23
C LYS A 109 14.81 27.34 -0.78
N PRO A 110 15.85 27.85 -1.45
CA PRO A 110 16.66 27.02 -2.34
C PRO A 110 17.14 25.78 -1.60
N LEU A 111 17.16 24.65 -2.32
CA LEU A 111 17.69 23.38 -1.83
C LEU A 111 19.20 23.54 -1.55
N ASP A 112 19.61 23.55 -0.28
CA ASP A 112 21.04 23.47 0.08
C ASP A 112 21.59 22.05 -0.14
N THR A 113 20.73 21.03 -0.05
CA THR A 113 21.03 19.60 -0.30
C THR A 113 19.90 18.96 -1.10
N PRO A 114 20.16 18.10 -2.12
CA PRO A 114 19.11 17.37 -2.80
C PRO A 114 18.49 16.32 -1.86
N ALA A 115 17.16 16.10 -1.89
CA ALA A 115 16.49 15.01 -1.13
C ALA A 115 17.11 13.62 -1.35
N ILE A 116 17.84 13.45 -2.45
CA ILE A 116 18.59 12.24 -2.80
C ILE A 116 19.58 11.87 -1.67
N GLU A 117 20.20 12.83 -0.98
CA GLU A 117 21.09 12.53 0.16
C GLU A 117 20.34 12.02 1.40
N TYR A 118 19.03 12.29 1.53
CA TYR A 118 18.20 11.72 2.61
C TYR A 118 17.71 10.31 2.28
N ALA A 119 17.45 10.02 1.00
CA ALA A 119 16.96 8.72 0.54
C ALA A 119 18.00 7.59 0.74
N ASP A 120 19.29 7.88 0.54
CA ASP A 120 20.40 6.92 0.72
C ASP A 120 20.60 6.48 2.18
N ASN A 121 20.01 7.19 3.15
CA ASN A 121 20.18 6.94 4.58
C ASN A 121 18.85 6.59 5.28
N CYS A 122 17.82 6.25 4.50
CA CYS A 122 16.56 5.76 5.06
C CYS A 122 16.74 4.31 5.49
N ASP A 123 16.52 4.04 6.78
CA ASP A 123 16.25 2.68 7.31
C ASP A 123 14.85 2.22 6.83
N ALA A 124 14.64 2.19 5.51
CA ALA A 124 13.38 1.79 4.90
C ALA A 124 13.10 0.33 5.24
N ILE A 125 11.92 0.07 5.79
CA ILE A 125 11.47 -1.24 6.20
C ILE A 125 10.03 -1.35 5.75
N PRO A 126 9.63 -2.43 5.07
CA PRO A 126 8.25 -2.63 4.67
C PRO A 126 7.30 -2.35 5.84
N SER A 127 6.27 -1.55 5.59
CA SER A 127 5.29 -1.13 6.60
C SER A 127 4.76 -2.28 7.47
N GLN A 128 4.57 -3.46 6.88
CA GLN A 128 4.15 -4.68 7.57
C GLN A 128 5.17 -5.17 8.62
N ASP A 129 6.47 -4.99 8.40
CA ASP A 129 7.56 -5.47 9.26
C ASP A 129 8.04 -4.46 10.32
N VAL A 130 7.53 -3.24 10.30
CA VAL A 130 7.89 -2.17 11.26
C VAL A 130 7.76 -2.65 12.71
N PHE A 131 6.67 -3.35 13.07
CA PHE A 131 6.51 -3.85 14.43
C PHE A 131 7.62 -4.83 14.85
N ILE A 132 7.92 -5.80 13.98
CA ILE A 132 8.96 -6.81 14.25
C ILE A 132 10.32 -6.12 14.38
N TYR A 133 10.65 -5.24 13.45
CA TYR A 133 11.91 -4.51 13.46
C TYR A 133 12.06 -3.67 14.73
N MET A 134 11.01 -2.94 15.12
CA MET A 134 11.01 -2.13 16.34
C MET A 134 11.23 -2.98 17.59
N LYS A 135 10.59 -4.16 17.68
CA LYS A 135 10.83 -5.09 18.79
C LYS A 135 12.25 -5.62 18.80
N GLN A 136 12.82 -5.98 17.65
CA GLN A 136 14.22 -6.39 17.55
C GLN A 136 15.18 -5.30 18.06
N LYS A 137 14.98 -4.04 17.65
CA LYS A 137 15.77 -2.90 18.15
C LYS A 137 15.61 -2.69 19.64
N GLN A 138 14.39 -2.81 20.18
CA GLN A 138 14.13 -2.74 21.62
C GLN A 138 14.86 -3.85 22.39
N ILE A 139 14.87 -5.09 21.88
CA ILE A 139 15.58 -6.22 22.50
C ILE A 139 17.10 -6.00 22.52
N LEU A 140 17.65 -5.44 21.43
CA LEU A 140 19.08 -5.17 21.32
C LEU A 140 19.54 -4.01 22.22
N SER A 141 18.68 -3.01 22.42
CA SER A 141 18.99 -1.82 23.23
C SER A 141 18.63 -1.97 24.72
N ALA A 142 17.76 -2.91 25.08
CA ALA A 142 17.34 -3.15 26.45
C ALA A 142 18.51 -3.59 27.35
N LYS A 143 18.69 -2.86 28.46
CA LYS A 143 19.65 -3.19 29.52
C LYS A 143 19.00 -3.98 30.66
N ASP A 144 17.71 -3.75 30.90
CA ASP A 144 16.94 -4.47 31.91
C ASP A 144 16.45 -5.83 31.38
N ILE A 145 16.62 -6.88 32.19
CA ILE A 145 16.30 -8.25 31.79
C ILE A 145 14.79 -8.48 31.69
N ASN A 146 13.98 -7.81 32.52
CA ASN A 146 12.53 -7.96 32.50
C ASN A 146 11.94 -7.26 31.27
N GLU A 147 12.46 -6.08 30.92
CA GLU A 147 12.09 -5.40 29.66
C GLU A 147 12.45 -6.24 28.44
N LYS A 148 13.67 -6.80 28.42
CA LYS A 148 14.11 -7.67 27.32
C LYS A 148 13.20 -8.89 27.19
N GLN A 149 12.82 -9.51 28.31
CA GLN A 149 11.92 -10.66 28.31
C GLN A 149 10.51 -10.29 27.84
N ARG A 150 10.00 -9.12 28.24
CA ARG A 150 8.72 -8.59 27.74
C ARG A 150 8.75 -8.40 26.22
N TYR A 151 9.78 -7.74 25.68
CA TYR A 151 9.90 -7.53 24.23
C TYR A 151 10.03 -8.84 23.45
N LEU A 152 10.75 -9.83 24.00
CA LEU A 152 10.83 -11.18 23.42
C LEU A 152 9.47 -11.88 23.38
N SER A 153 8.67 -11.74 24.46
CA SER A 153 7.30 -12.29 24.49
C SER A 153 6.43 -11.63 23.41
N GLU A 154 6.40 -10.30 23.37
CA GLU A 154 5.60 -9.55 22.38
C GLU A 154 6.00 -9.86 20.94
N LEU A 155 7.31 -10.00 20.67
CA LEU A 155 7.81 -10.43 19.36
C LEU A 155 7.36 -11.85 19.03
N SER A 156 7.45 -12.79 20.00
CA SER A 156 7.02 -14.17 19.80
C SER A 156 5.52 -14.26 19.51
N ASP A 157 4.71 -13.49 20.22
CA ASP A 157 3.26 -13.49 20.05
C ASP A 157 2.84 -12.92 18.70
N ALA A 158 3.50 -11.84 18.25
CA ALA A 158 3.28 -11.29 16.91
C ALA A 158 3.66 -12.28 15.79
N LEU A 159 4.80 -12.98 15.93
CA LEU A 159 5.23 -14.00 14.96
C LEU A 159 4.27 -15.19 14.91
N LYS A 160 3.81 -15.66 16.09
CA LYS A 160 2.79 -16.72 16.16
C LYS A 160 1.47 -16.28 15.52
N GLY A 161 1.05 -15.03 15.74
CA GLY A 161 -0.14 -14.46 15.13
C GLY A 161 -0.05 -14.44 13.60
N ARG A 162 1.08 -14.00 13.04
CA ARG A 162 1.32 -14.06 11.59
C ARG A 162 1.26 -15.48 11.07
N GLN A 163 2.02 -16.39 11.68
CA GLN A 163 2.04 -17.80 11.28
C GLN A 163 0.65 -18.44 11.35
N TYR A 164 -0.15 -18.09 12.35
CA TYR A 164 -1.53 -18.55 12.48
C TYR A 164 -2.36 -18.11 11.26
N VAL A 165 -2.35 -16.82 10.93
CA VAL A 165 -3.10 -16.28 9.78
C VAL A 165 -2.61 -16.89 8.47
N ASP A 166 -1.29 -16.96 8.25
CA ASP A 166 -0.70 -17.51 7.02
C ASP A 166 -1.08 -18.98 6.82
N ASN A 167 -1.01 -19.80 7.87
CA ASN A 167 -1.38 -21.20 7.81
C ASN A 167 -2.86 -21.38 7.47
N HIS A 168 -3.74 -20.55 8.04
CA HIS A 168 -5.18 -20.64 7.78
C HIS A 168 -5.50 -20.15 6.37
N LEU A 169 -4.96 -19.03 5.92
CA LEU A 169 -5.13 -18.55 4.55
C LEU A 169 -4.62 -19.56 3.52
N TYR A 170 -3.48 -20.20 3.78
CA TYR A 170 -2.95 -21.25 2.93
C TYR A 170 -3.85 -22.48 2.88
N ALA A 171 -4.41 -22.90 4.02
CA ALA A 171 -5.39 -23.98 4.08
C ALA A 171 -6.67 -23.64 3.30
N PHE A 172 -7.21 -22.43 3.47
CA PHE A 172 -8.36 -21.94 2.71
C PHE A 172 -8.07 -21.90 1.21
N HIS A 173 -6.91 -21.38 0.80
CA HIS A 173 -6.52 -21.38 -0.61
C HIS A 173 -6.48 -22.80 -1.20
N LYS A 174 -5.90 -23.77 -0.47
CA LYS A 174 -5.90 -25.18 -0.89
C LYS A 174 -7.31 -25.75 -1.01
N LEU A 175 -8.19 -25.44 -0.06
CA LEU A 175 -9.58 -25.87 -0.11
C LEU A 175 -10.32 -25.23 -1.29
N GLY A 176 -10.18 -23.92 -1.52
CA GLY A 176 -10.81 -23.23 -2.65
C GLY A 176 -10.32 -23.70 -4.02
N VAL A 177 -9.02 -23.99 -4.16
CA VAL A 177 -8.47 -24.61 -5.38
C VAL A 177 -9.03 -26.02 -5.57
N PHE A 178 -9.15 -26.81 -4.50
CA PHE A 178 -9.76 -28.14 -4.55
C PHE A 178 -11.24 -28.07 -4.97
N VAL A 179 -12.01 -27.12 -4.44
CA VAL A 179 -13.41 -26.88 -4.81
C VAL A 179 -13.54 -26.50 -6.29
N ASN A 180 -12.73 -25.56 -6.78
CA ASN A 180 -12.72 -25.16 -8.19
C ASN A 180 -12.39 -26.32 -9.14
N ILE A 181 -11.45 -27.19 -8.74
CA ILE A 181 -11.12 -28.41 -9.50
C ILE A 181 -12.31 -29.39 -9.48
N CYS A 182 -12.96 -29.58 -8.32
CA CYS A 182 -14.15 -30.43 -8.21
C CYS A 182 -15.32 -29.92 -9.07
N GLU A 183 -15.58 -28.60 -9.09
CA GLU A 183 -16.61 -28.00 -9.94
C GLU A 183 -16.30 -28.17 -11.43
N SER A 184 -15.03 -27.99 -11.83
CA SER A 184 -14.58 -28.19 -13.21
C SER A 184 -14.71 -29.66 -13.65
N LEU A 185 -14.39 -30.61 -12.77
CA LEU A 185 -14.54 -32.04 -13.02
C LEU A 185 -16.03 -32.47 -13.07
N ALA A 186 -16.88 -31.84 -12.26
CA ALA A 186 -18.33 -32.08 -12.24
C ALA A 186 -19.03 -31.60 -13.51
N GLN A 187 -18.50 -30.58 -14.19
CA GLN A 187 -19.03 -30.13 -15.49
C GLN A 187 -18.65 -31.06 -16.65
N THR A 188 -17.64 -31.91 -16.45
CA THR A 188 -17.12 -32.84 -17.49
C THR A 188 -17.56 -34.29 -17.33
N SER A 189 -18.12 -34.65 -16.17
CA SER A 189 -18.73 -35.97 -15.93
C SER A 189 -20.23 -35.80 -15.67
N ASP A 190 -21.05 -36.80 -15.99
CA ASP A 190 -22.42 -36.90 -15.46
C ASP A 190 -22.30 -37.03 -13.93
N ALA A 191 -22.16 -35.90 -13.24
CA ALA A 191 -21.70 -35.86 -11.86
C ALA A 191 -22.80 -36.35 -10.92
N ASP A 192 -22.48 -37.44 -10.21
CA ASP A 192 -23.36 -38.10 -9.25
C ASP A 192 -23.74 -37.18 -8.07
N ILE A 193 -24.89 -37.46 -7.44
CA ILE A 193 -25.51 -36.67 -6.35
C ILE A 193 -24.52 -36.32 -5.22
N ALA A 194 -23.54 -37.19 -4.95
CA ALA A 194 -22.51 -36.99 -3.93
C ALA A 194 -21.58 -35.79 -4.21
N VAL A 195 -21.26 -35.51 -5.47
CA VAL A 195 -20.40 -34.38 -5.86
C VAL A 195 -21.13 -33.06 -5.67
N ASN A 196 -22.40 -33.01 -6.07
CA ASN A 196 -23.27 -31.84 -5.88
C ASN A 196 -23.49 -31.49 -4.39
N GLN A 197 -23.55 -32.52 -3.53
CA GLN A 197 -23.71 -32.33 -2.09
C GLN A 197 -22.41 -31.87 -1.41
N LEU A 198 -21.25 -32.26 -1.93
CA LEU A 198 -19.95 -31.73 -1.51
C LEU A 198 -19.79 -30.25 -1.90
N ILE A 199 -20.14 -29.89 -3.14
CA ILE A 199 -20.10 -28.49 -3.63
C ILE A 199 -21.01 -27.59 -2.80
N ALA A 200 -22.24 -28.04 -2.49
CA ALA A 200 -23.18 -27.29 -1.67
C ALA A 200 -22.67 -27.05 -0.24
N ASN A 201 -21.93 -28.01 0.33
CA ASN A 201 -21.32 -27.86 1.66
C ASN A 201 -20.11 -26.91 1.64
N CYS A 202 -19.28 -26.96 0.60
CA CYS A 202 -18.15 -26.04 0.43
C CYS A 202 -18.58 -24.59 0.26
N ASN A 203 -19.61 -24.33 -0.57
CA ASN A 203 -20.16 -22.98 -0.78
C ASN A 203 -20.81 -22.37 0.49
N LYS A 204 -21.17 -23.21 1.47
CA LYS A 204 -21.76 -22.77 2.74
C LYS A 204 -20.71 -22.32 3.76
N LEU A 205 -19.46 -22.81 3.64
CA LEU A 205 -18.33 -22.47 4.50
C LEU A 205 -17.72 -21.11 4.15
N GLU A 206 -17.59 -20.77 2.86
CA GLU A 206 -16.94 -19.51 2.41
C GLU A 206 -17.66 -18.23 2.86
N LYS A 207 -18.98 -18.26 3.07
CA LYS A 207 -19.79 -17.05 3.30
C LYS A 207 -19.94 -16.62 4.76
N HIS A 208 -19.62 -17.48 5.73
CA HIS A 208 -19.97 -17.24 7.15
C HIS A 208 -18.78 -17.23 8.12
N GLU A 209 -17.59 -17.72 7.74
CA GLU A 209 -16.51 -17.98 8.70
C GLU A 209 -15.44 -16.88 8.81
N PHE A 210 -15.22 -16.02 7.80
CA PHE A 210 -14.06 -15.13 7.86
C PHE A 210 -14.19 -13.97 8.86
N LEU A 211 -15.42 -13.59 9.25
CA LEU A 211 -15.69 -12.52 10.22
C LEU A 211 -16.13 -13.03 11.61
N SER A 212 -16.21 -14.35 11.81
CA SER A 212 -16.67 -14.96 13.07
C SER A 212 -15.56 -15.63 13.89
N ILE A 213 -14.30 -15.53 13.46
CA ILE A 213 -13.11 -16.05 14.17
C ILE A 213 -12.46 -14.94 15.02
N GLN A 214 -13.26 -14.17 15.76
CA GLN A 214 -12.80 -13.30 16.85
C GLN A 214 -13.43 -13.72 18.18
#